data_AF-A0A3S8ZPV6-F1
#
_entry.id   AF-A0A3S8ZPV6-F1
#
_cell.length_a   1.000
_cell.length_b   1.000
_cell.length_c   1.000
_cell.angle_alpha   90.00
_cell.angle_beta   90.00
_cell.angle_gamma   90.00
#
_symmetry.space_group_name_H-M   'P 1'
#
loop_
_entity.id
_entity.type
_entity.pdbx_description
1 polymer ?
#
loop_
_entity_poly.entity_id
_entity_poly.type
_entity_poly.pdbx_seq_one_letter_code
_entity_poly.pdbx_strand_id
1 'polypeptide(L)' 'MPRAPRGLLSRRGINLRLTTIEHPIVGSIAKQESRSVASMCRLLILEGLAFRGIEIPAEELKNIEDIALTEIEQAAVA' A
#
# COMPACT_ATOMS: atom_id res chain seq x y z
N MET A 1 -21.76 2.00 -3.93
CA MET A 1 -20.63 2.03 -2.99
C MET A 1 -19.34 2.25 -3.79
N PRO A 2 -18.52 3.26 -3.49
CA PRO A 2 -17.23 3.44 -4.16
C PRO A 2 -16.35 2.22 -3.90
N ARG A 3 -15.83 1.61 -4.97
CA ARG A 3 -14.98 0.42 -4.89
C ARG A 3 -13.54 0.85 -4.64
N ALA A 4 -12.83 0.13 -3.76
CA ALA A 4 -11.41 0.32 -3.55
C ALA A 4 -10.62 0.05 -4.85
N PRO A 5 -9.47 0.72 -5.07
CA PRO A 5 -8.56 0.38 -6.15
C PRO A 5 -8.09 -1.06 -6.00
N ARG A 6 -8.18 -1.86 -7.08
CA ARG A 6 -7.78 -3.27 -7.05
C ARG A 6 -6.28 -3.41 -6.81
N GLY A 7 -5.90 -4.42 -6.01
CA GLY A 7 -4.49 -4.80 -5.83
C GLY A 7 -3.74 -3.96 -4.80
N LEU A 8 -4.44 -3.16 -3.99
CA LEU A 8 -3.85 -2.25 -3.00
C LEU A 8 -3.15 -2.99 -1.85
N LEU A 9 -3.73 -4.13 -1.50
CA LEU A 9 -3.21 -5.05 -0.51
C LEU A 9 -2.35 -6.17 -1.12
N SER A 10 -2.25 -6.23 -2.45
CA SER A 10 -1.46 -7.26 -3.11
C SER A 10 0.04 -6.93 -3.09
N ARG A 11 0.89 -7.96 -3.17
CA ARG A 11 2.32 -7.79 -3.42
C ARG A 11 2.63 -7.22 -4.81
N ARG A 12 1.68 -7.28 -5.76
CA ARG A 12 1.85 -6.66 -7.07
C ARG A 12 1.70 -5.15 -6.91
N GLY A 13 2.75 -4.42 -7.26
CA GLY A 13 2.70 -2.96 -7.29
C GLY A 13 1.59 -2.46 -8.20
N ILE A 14 0.91 -1.39 -7.77
CA ILE A 14 -0.07 -0.69 -8.59
C ILE A 14 0.63 0.49 -9.27
N ASN A 15 0.42 0.64 -10.57
CA ASN A 15 0.91 1.81 -11.30
C ASN A 15 0.04 3.03 -10.99
N LEU A 16 0.62 4.01 -10.32
CA LEU A 16 -0.03 5.29 -10.05
C LEU A 16 0.32 6.29 -11.14
N ARG A 17 -0.69 6.98 -11.66
CA ARG A 17 -0.49 8.10 -12.59
C ARG A 17 -0.43 9.39 -11.78
N LEU A 18 0.76 9.69 -11.28
CA LEU A 18 1.02 10.96 -10.62
C LEU A 18 1.25 12.06 -11.67
N THR A 19 0.74 13.25 -11.41
CA THR A 19 1.06 14.43 -12.22
C THR A 19 2.54 14.82 -12.07
N THR A 20 3.02 15.66 -12.99
CA THR A 20 4.41 16.18 -12.97
C THR A 20 4.73 16.97 -11.70
N ILE A 21 3.71 17.49 -11.01
CA ILE A 21 3.83 18.24 -9.76
C ILE A 21 3.75 17.31 -8.54
N GLU A 22 2.89 16.28 -8.59
CA GLU A 22 2.70 15.34 -7.49
C GLU A 22 3.94 14.50 -7.20
N HIS A 23 4.60 13.97 -8.24
CA HIS A 23 5.73 13.06 -8.03
C HIS A 23 6.90 13.71 -7.26
N PRO A 24 7.35 14.94 -7.58
CA PRO A 24 8.38 15.62 -6.79
C PRO A 24 7.98 15.88 -5.35
N ILE A 25 6.71 16.25 -5.10
CA ILE A 25 6.18 16.50 -3.76
C ILE A 25 6.19 15.23 -2.93
N VAL A 26 5.68 14.12 -3.47
CA VAL A 26 5.71 12.84 -2.74
C VAL A 26 7.16 12.38 -2.52
N GLY A 27 8.04 12.63 -3.48
CA GLY A 27 9.48 12.33 -3.36
C GLY A 27 10.17 13.09 -2.23
N SER A 28 9.85 14.36 -2.03
CA SER A 28 10.44 15.16 -0.94
C SER A 28 9.98 14.70 0.43
N ILE A 29 8.69 14.38 0.59
CA ILE A 29 8.12 13.85 1.84
C ILE A 29 8.72 12.47 2.14
N ALA A 30 8.79 11.58 1.14
CA ALA A 30 9.41 10.26 1.27
C ALA A 30 10.86 10.36 1.76
N LYS A 31 11.63 11.32 1.25
CA LYS A 31 13.00 11.58 1.69
C LYS A 31 13.07 12.07 3.14
N GLN A 32 12.17 12.97 3.54
CA GLN A 32 12.10 13.48 4.93
C GLN A 32 11.81 12.36 5.93
N GLU A 33 10.94 11.42 5.56
CA GLU A 33 10.57 10.29 6.42
C GLU A 33 11.48 9.07 6.29
N SER A 34 12.57 9.14 5.52
CA SER A 34 13.46 8.00 5.26
C SER A 34 12.74 6.77 4.70
N ARG A 35 11.78 6.98 3.79
CA ARG A 35 10.98 5.93 3.15
C ARG A 35 11.18 5.93 1.62
N SER A 36 10.87 4.81 0.98
CA SER A 36 10.79 4.77 -0.49
C SER A 36 9.55 5.51 -0.98
N VAL A 37 9.62 6.11 -2.18
CA VAL A 37 8.48 6.80 -2.82
C VAL A 37 7.28 5.87 -2.96
N ALA A 38 7.51 4.61 -3.32
CA ALA A 38 6.45 3.60 -3.42
C ALA A 38 5.76 3.33 -2.06
N SER A 39 6.54 3.24 -0.98
CA SER A 39 6.00 3.05 0.38
C SER A 39 5.18 4.27 0.82
N MET A 40 5.69 5.48 0.55
CA MET A 40 4.98 6.73 0.83
C MET A 40 3.65 6.82 0.07
N CYS A 41 3.66 6.54 -1.25
CA CYS A 41 2.45 6.48 -2.05
C CYS A 41 1.41 5.49 -1.49
N ARG A 42 1.87 4.33 -1.00
CA ARG A 42 0.98 3.33 -0.41
C ARG A 42 0.30 3.86 0.86
N LEU A 43 1.05 4.52 1.74
CA LEU A 43 0.51 5.13 2.96
C LEU A 43 -0.55 6.18 2.65
N LEU A 44 -0.24 7.12 1.75
CA LEU A 44 -1.17 8.19 1.37
C LEU A 44 -2.48 7.64 0.79
N ILE A 45 -2.42 6.56 0.00
CA ILE A 45 -3.63 5.95 -0.53
C ILE A 45 -4.44 5.26 0.58
N LEU A 46 -3.78 4.50 1.45
CA LEU A 46 -4.45 3.82 2.57
C LEU A 46 -5.16 4.84 3.48
N GLU A 47 -4.49 5.94 3.80
CA GLU A 47 -5.06 7.03 4.59
C GLU A 47 -6.29 7.66 3.90
N GLY A 48 -6.18 7.95 2.59
CA GLY A 48 -7.29 8.51 1.82
C GLY A 48 -8.49 7.57 1.71
N LEU A 49 -8.28 6.25 1.66
CA LEU A 49 -9.35 5.25 1.65
C LEU A 49 -10.04 5.16 3.01
N ALA A 50 -9.25 5.13 4.09
CA ALA A 50 -9.77 5.12 5.46
C ALA A 50 -10.61 6.37 5.73
N PHE A 51 -10.13 7.55 5.32
CA PHE A 51 -10.87 8.81 5.44
C PHE A 51 -12.21 8.79 4.69
N ARG A 52 -12.28 8.12 3.54
CA ARG A 52 -13.50 8.00 2.73
C ARG A 52 -14.45 6.88 3.18
N GLY A 53 -14.11 6.15 4.25
CA GLY A 53 -14.88 5.00 4.71
C GLY A 53 -14.97 3.89 3.66
N ILE A 54 -13.98 3.79 2.77
CA ILE A 54 -13.93 2.70 1.79
C ILE A 54 -13.33 1.48 2.49
N GLU A 55 -14.20 0.56 2.86
CA GLU A 55 -13.79 -0.73 3.43
C GLU A 55 -13.05 -1.56 2.38
N ILE A 56 -11.92 -2.12 2.79
CA ILE A 56 -11.16 -3.02 1.93
C ILE A 56 -11.85 -4.40 1.97
N PRO A 57 -12.15 -5.01 0.81
CA PRO A 57 -12.84 -6.30 0.78
C PRO A 57 -12.10 -7.37 1.60
N ALA A 58 -12.83 -8.14 2.40
CA ALA A 58 -12.28 -9.21 3.24
C ALA A 58 -11.47 -10.27 2.47
N GLU A 59 -11.76 -10.44 1.18
CA GLU A 59 -11.01 -11.32 0.26
C GLU A 59 -9.56 -10.85 0.05
N GLU A 60 -9.30 -9.54 0.03
CA GLU A 60 -7.94 -9.01 -0.05
C GLU A 60 -7.20 -9.09 1.28
N LEU A 61 -7.93 -9.13 2.41
CA LEU A 61 -7.36 -9.28 3.76
C LEU A 61 -6.81 -10.69 4.00
N LYS A 62 -7.56 -11.74 3.60
CA LYS A 62 -7.15 -13.15 3.77
C LYS A 62 -5.80 -13.45 3.11
N ASN A 63 -5.56 -12.86 1.94
CA ASN A 63 -4.28 -13.01 1.25
C ASN A 63 -3.10 -12.44 2.05
N ILE A 64 -3.31 -11.49 2.97
CA ILE A 64 -2.24 -10.96 3.83
C ILE A 64 -1.97 -11.89 5.00
N GLU A 65 -3.00 -12.41 5.65
CA GLU A 65 -2.85 -13.34 6.79
C GLU A 65 -2.08 -14.60 6.35
N ASP A 66 -2.45 -15.17 5.20
CA ASP A 66 -1.78 -16.34 4.62
C ASP A 66 -0.31 -16.04 4.25
N ILE A 67 0.01 -14.80 3.86
CA ILE A 67 1.36 -14.36 3.49
C ILE A 67 2.22 -14.03 4.73
N ALA A 68 1.65 -13.39 5.75
CA ALA A 68 2.36 -13.06 6.98
C ALA A 68 2.75 -14.33 7.75
N LEU A 69 1.87 -15.34 7.76
CA LEU A 69 2.16 -16.66 8.34
C LEU A 69 3.33 -17.35 7.63
N THR A 70 3.39 -17.28 6.29
CA THR A 70 4.48 -17.90 5.52
C THR A 70 5.82 -17.17 5.64
N GLU A 71 5.83 -15.84 5.80
CA GLU A 71 7.07 -15.08 6.06
C GLU A 71 7.64 -15.33 7.46
N ILE A 72 6.78 -15.47 8.48
CA ILE A 72 7.21 -15.80 9.85
C ILE A 72 7.78 -17.22 9.89
N GLU A 73 7.15 -18.18 9.21
CA GLU A 73 7.65 -19.55 9.11
C GLU A 73 9.01 -19.61 8.38
N GLN A 74 9.22 -18.83 7.33
CA GLN A 74 10.51 -18.79 6.62
C GLN A 74 11.61 -18.07 7.42
N ALA A 75 11.27 -17.03 8.18
CA ALA A 75 12.22 -16.34 9.06
C ALA A 75 12.59 -17.15 10.32
N ALA A 76 11.74 -18.09 10.75
CA ALA A 76 12.01 -18.97 11.88
C ALA A 76 12.87 -20.20 11.54
N VAL A 77 13.08 -20.49 10.25
CA VAL A 77 13.81 -21.68 9.75
C VAL A 77 15.22 -21.33 9.23
N ALA A 78 15.59 -20.05 9.18
CA ALA A 78 16.93 -19.56 8.81
C ALA A 78 17.78 -19.23 10.04
#